data_AF-X1PF77-F1
#
_entry.id   AF-X1PF77-F1
#
_cell.length_a   1.000
_cell.length_b   1.000
_cell.length_c   1.000
_cell.angle_alpha   90.00
_cell.angle_beta   90.00
_cell.angle_gamma   90.00
#
_symmetry.space_group_name_H-M   'P 1'
#
loop_
_entity.id
_entity.type
_entity.pdbx_description
1 polymer ?
#
loop_
_entity_poly.entity_id
_entity_poly.type
_entity_poly.pdbx_seq_one_letter_code
_entity_poly.pdbx_strand_id
1 'polypeptide(L)'
;MAEVVMVAADIAGVDLMINVGGVQAIAALALGTGTIPKVDLVVGPGNVYVNAAKTYLSSLGKVGIDCPAGPSEILVLADDSANSAYVANDLLSQAEHDEESCSILVTTSEKLAEEVCELLTKEIKRFSSRKIMEKSLEKYGAILMVIL
;
A
#
# COMPACT_ATOMS: atom_id res chain seq x y z
N MET A 1 2.74 -11.13 18.66
CA MET A 1 2.42 -9.73 18.31
C MET A 1 3.72 -8.94 18.44
N ALA A 2 4.07 -8.10 17.47
CA ALA A 2 5.35 -7.37 17.51
C ALA A 2 5.33 -6.32 18.62
N GLU A 3 6.45 -6.15 19.34
CA GLU A 3 6.57 -5.20 20.46
C GLU A 3 6.20 -3.77 20.06
N VAL A 4 6.66 -3.35 18.87
CA VAL A 4 6.34 -2.04 18.29
C VAL A 4 4.84 -1.81 18.09
N VAL A 5 4.06 -2.87 17.81
CA VAL A 5 2.60 -2.77 17.65
C VAL A 5 1.93 -2.59 19.00
N MET A 6 2.41 -3.27 20.05
CA MET A 6 1.85 -3.14 21.40
C MET A 6 2.12 -1.75 21.97
N VAL A 7 3.33 -1.23 21.80
CA VAL A 7 3.69 0.13 22.24
C VAL A 7 2.89 1.18 21.46
N ALA A 8 2.75 1.03 20.14
CA ALA A 8 1.94 1.94 19.34
C ALA A 8 0.46 1.92 19.75
N ALA A 9 -0.09 0.74 20.07
CA ALA A 9 -1.47 0.60 20.54
C ALA A 9 -1.71 1.27 21.89
N ASP A 10 -0.77 1.13 22.84
CA ASP A 10 -0.82 1.81 24.13
C ASP A 10 -0.80 3.34 23.97
N ILE A 11 0.12 3.87 23.15
CA ILE A 11 0.21 5.30 22.85
C ILE A 11 -1.08 5.82 22.19
N ALA A 12 -1.68 5.03 21.29
CA ALA A 12 -2.91 5.39 20.59
C ALA A 12 -4.18 5.25 21.46
N GLY A 13 -4.07 4.69 22.67
CA GLY A 13 -5.21 4.50 23.58
C GLY A 13 -6.13 3.34 23.18
N VAL A 14 -5.59 2.25 22.64
CA VAL A 14 -6.37 1.05 22.31
C VAL A 14 -6.88 0.37 23.57
N ASP A 15 -8.20 0.22 23.71
CA ASP A 15 -8.82 -0.40 24.90
C ASP A 15 -8.62 -1.92 25.00
N LEU A 16 -8.56 -2.61 23.85
CA LEU A 16 -8.55 -4.07 23.78
C LEU A 16 -7.67 -4.58 22.64
N MET A 17 -6.67 -5.39 22.98
CA MET A 17 -5.87 -6.14 22.01
C MET A 17 -6.21 -7.63 22.05
N ILE A 18 -6.50 -8.20 20.88
CA ILE A 18 -6.87 -9.61 20.73
C ILE A 18 -5.87 -10.26 19.77
N ASN A 19 -5.28 -11.39 20.17
CA ASN A 19 -4.34 -12.14 19.33
C ASN A 19 -5.10 -13.03 18.32
N VAL A 20 -5.70 -12.39 17.32
CA VAL A 20 -6.44 -13.02 16.22
C VAL A 20 -6.18 -12.24 14.93
N GLY A 21 -6.15 -12.92 13.78
CA GLY A 21 -5.96 -12.29 12.47
C GLY A 21 -6.76 -12.98 11.38
N GLY A 22 -6.66 -12.50 10.14
CA GLY A 22 -7.31 -13.12 8.98
C GLY A 22 -8.84 -12.98 8.95
N VAL A 23 -9.49 -13.81 8.15
CA VAL A 23 -10.95 -13.81 7.93
C VAL A 23 -11.72 -13.99 9.25
N GLN A 24 -11.22 -14.86 10.12
CA GLN A 24 -11.83 -15.15 11.42
C GLN A 24 -11.82 -13.95 12.37
N ALA A 25 -10.81 -13.07 12.28
CA ALA A 25 -10.79 -11.83 13.06
C ALA A 25 -11.91 -10.89 12.58
N ILE A 26 -12.05 -10.74 11.26
CA ILE A 26 -13.09 -9.89 10.65
C ILE A 26 -14.48 -10.42 10.99
N ALA A 27 -14.70 -11.74 10.90
CA ALA A 27 -15.96 -12.36 11.28
C ALA A 27 -16.28 -12.16 12.77
N ALA A 28 -15.29 -12.35 13.66
CA ALA A 28 -15.47 -12.14 15.09
C ALA A 28 -15.82 -10.70 15.44
N LEU A 29 -15.14 -9.72 14.82
CA LEU A 29 -15.44 -8.29 15.00
C LEU A 29 -16.82 -7.91 14.46
N ALA A 30 -17.21 -8.43 13.30
CA ALA A 30 -18.47 -8.10 12.65
C ALA A 30 -19.70 -8.76 13.28
N LEU A 31 -19.55 -9.98 13.82
CA LEU A 31 -20.67 -10.78 14.34
C LEU A 31 -20.67 -10.87 15.87
N GLY A 32 -19.55 -10.58 16.53
CA GLY A 32 -19.34 -10.83 17.94
C GLY A 32 -19.09 -12.31 18.24
N THR A 33 -18.41 -12.58 19.36
CA THR A 33 -18.30 -13.91 19.96
C THR A 33 -18.55 -13.80 21.47
N GLY A 34 -18.44 -14.91 22.20
CA GLY A 34 -18.49 -14.86 23.67
C GLY A 34 -17.35 -14.06 24.31
N THR A 35 -16.27 -13.78 23.58
CA THR A 35 -15.06 -13.10 24.09
C THR A 35 -14.68 -11.85 23.29
N ILE A 36 -15.14 -11.71 22.05
CA ILE A 36 -14.83 -10.59 21.17
C ILE A 36 -16.12 -9.78 20.97
N PRO A 37 -16.19 -8.54 21.46
CA PRO A 37 -17.37 -7.72 21.28
C PRO A 37 -17.59 -7.43 19.80
N LYS A 38 -18.86 -7.37 19.39
CA LYS A 38 -19.22 -6.88 18.06
C LYS A 38 -18.87 -5.39 17.97
N VAL A 39 -18.32 -4.96 16.83
CA VAL A 39 -18.04 -3.55 16.53
C VAL A 39 -18.92 -3.04 15.39
N ASP A 40 -19.02 -1.72 15.29
CA ASP A 40 -19.78 -1.06 14.22
C ASP A 40 -18.95 -0.84 12.95
N LEU A 41 -17.64 -0.71 13.06
CA LEU A 41 -16.72 -0.40 11.97
C LEU A 41 -15.41 -1.19 12.11
N VAL A 42 -14.95 -1.81 11.03
CA VAL A 42 -13.63 -2.47 10.95
C VAL A 42 -12.75 -1.74 9.95
N VAL A 43 -11.61 -1.23 10.43
CA VAL A 43 -10.64 -0.47 9.63
C VAL A 43 -9.31 -1.21 9.52
N GLY A 44 -8.49 -0.80 8.56
CA GLY A 44 -7.13 -1.27 8.38
C GLY A 44 -6.99 -2.24 7.21
N PRO A 45 -5.85 -2.18 6.49
CA PRO A 45 -5.60 -3.07 5.37
C PRO A 45 -5.29 -4.49 5.86
N GLY A 46 -5.37 -5.44 4.93
CA GLY A 46 -4.97 -6.81 5.16
C GLY A 46 -4.82 -7.54 3.83
N ASN A 47 -4.45 -8.82 3.89
CA ASN A 47 -4.34 -9.63 2.69
C ASN A 47 -5.69 -9.77 1.96
N VAL A 48 -5.65 -10.39 0.78
CA VAL A 48 -6.83 -10.60 -0.08
C VAL A 48 -8.01 -11.24 0.64
N TYR A 49 -7.77 -12.12 1.61
CA TYR A 49 -8.82 -12.79 2.38
C TYR A 49 -9.48 -11.86 3.40
N VAL A 50 -8.69 -11.03 4.08
CA VAL A 50 -9.22 -9.99 4.99
C VAL A 50 -10.07 -9.00 4.20
N ASN A 51 -9.59 -8.55 3.04
CA ASN A 51 -10.33 -7.63 2.17
C ASN A 51 -11.65 -8.24 1.67
N ALA A 52 -11.63 -9.50 1.24
CA ALA A 52 -12.82 -10.23 0.83
C ALA A 52 -13.84 -10.38 1.97
N ALA A 53 -13.38 -10.70 3.19
CA ALA A 53 -14.23 -10.83 4.36
C ALA A 53 -14.88 -9.50 4.77
N LYS A 54 -14.09 -8.41 4.80
CA LYS A 54 -14.58 -7.04 5.05
C LYS A 54 -15.68 -6.67 4.05
N THR A 55 -15.39 -6.84 2.77
CA THR A 55 -16.32 -6.51 1.67
C THR A 55 -17.61 -7.35 1.74
N TYR A 56 -17.48 -8.66 1.98
CA TYR A 56 -18.63 -9.57 2.07
C TYR A 56 -19.54 -9.24 3.27
N LEU A 57 -18.98 -9.03 4.45
CA LEU A 57 -19.79 -8.75 5.64
C LEU A 57 -20.40 -7.35 5.60
N SER A 58 -19.70 -6.39 4.98
CA SER A 58 -20.24 -5.05 4.74
C SER A 58 -21.40 -5.05 3.76
N SER A 59 -21.33 -5.83 2.66
CA SER A 59 -22.43 -5.93 1.69
C SER A 59 -23.69 -6.58 2.27
N LEU A 60 -23.54 -7.39 3.34
CA LEU A 60 -24.64 -7.95 4.12
C LEU A 60 -25.14 -7.01 5.25
N GLY A 61 -24.60 -5.80 5.36
CA GLY A 61 -24.94 -4.83 6.41
C GLY A 61 -24.58 -5.28 7.82
N LYS A 62 -23.60 -6.19 7.97
CA LYS A 62 -23.22 -6.72 9.30
C LYS A 62 -22.28 -5.79 10.07
N VAL A 63 -21.42 -5.09 9.34
CA VAL A 63 -20.42 -4.15 9.88
C VAL A 63 -20.06 -3.10 8.83
N GLY A 64 -19.75 -1.89 9.26
CA GLY A 64 -19.11 -0.89 8.41
C GLY A 64 -17.65 -1.29 8.11
N ILE A 65 -17.14 -0.85 6.96
CA ILE A 65 -15.71 -0.91 6.62
C ILE A 65 -15.25 0.46 6.13
N ASP A 66 -13.97 0.74 6.23
CA ASP A 66 -13.32 1.93 5.66
C ASP A 66 -13.48 1.98 4.13
N CYS A 67 -12.71 1.18 3.41
CA CYS A 67 -12.78 1.03 1.96
C CYS A 67 -12.27 -0.36 1.56
N PRO A 68 -12.75 -0.92 0.42
CA PRO A 68 -12.09 -2.06 -0.18
C PRO A 68 -10.64 -1.71 -0.52
N ALA A 69 -9.70 -2.54 -0.08
CA ALA A 69 -8.29 -2.35 -0.39
C ALA A 69 -8.04 -2.66 -1.88
N GLY A 70 -7.33 -1.76 -2.56
CA GLY A 70 -6.77 -1.96 -3.90
C GLY A 70 -5.25 -1.98 -3.87
N PRO A 71 -4.58 -2.26 -5.01
CA PRO A 71 -3.15 -2.07 -5.13
C PRO A 71 -2.78 -0.62 -4.79
N SER A 72 -1.62 -0.44 -4.16
CA SER A 72 -1.13 0.89 -3.80
C SER A 72 -0.47 1.56 -5.00
N GLU A 73 -0.64 2.89 -5.12
CA GLU A 73 -0.21 3.65 -6.30
C GLU A 73 0.49 4.96 -5.91
N ILE A 74 1.44 5.39 -6.75
CA ILE A 74 2.04 6.72 -6.71
C ILE A 74 2.07 7.33 -8.12
N LEU A 75 1.73 8.61 -8.21
CA LEU A 75 1.84 9.42 -9.41
C LEU A 75 2.68 10.66 -9.09
N VAL A 76 3.88 10.75 -9.64
CA VAL A 76 4.76 11.91 -9.51
C VAL A 76 4.56 12.81 -10.72
N LEU A 77 4.15 14.06 -10.52
CA LEU A 77 4.12 15.09 -11.57
C LEU A 77 5.32 16.02 -11.37
N ALA A 78 6.22 16.07 -12.34
CA ALA A 78 7.47 16.82 -12.21
C ALA A 78 7.88 17.49 -13.53
N ASP A 79 8.41 18.71 -13.44
CA ASP A 79 9.01 19.45 -14.57
C ASP A 79 10.53 19.30 -14.58
N ASP A 80 11.21 20.02 -15.49
CA ASP A 80 12.66 19.96 -15.65
C ASP A 80 13.47 20.52 -14.47
N SER A 81 12.83 21.19 -13.51
CA SER A 81 13.48 21.70 -12.31
C SER A 81 13.60 20.65 -11.19
N ALA A 82 12.88 19.52 -11.32
CA ALA A 82 12.87 18.47 -10.31
C ALA A 82 14.20 17.73 -10.21
N ASN A 83 14.54 17.29 -9.01
CA ASN A 83 15.69 16.43 -8.78
C ASN A 83 15.35 14.98 -9.17
N SER A 84 15.96 14.48 -10.24
CA SER A 84 15.75 13.12 -10.76
C SER A 84 16.00 12.02 -9.71
N ALA A 85 16.93 12.22 -8.78
CA ALA A 85 17.17 11.27 -7.70
C ALA A 85 16.02 11.19 -6.68
N TYR A 86 15.34 12.31 -6.41
CA TYR A 86 14.20 12.29 -5.49
C TYR A 86 13.01 11.61 -6.15
N VAL A 87 12.72 11.98 -7.40
CA VAL A 87 11.66 11.34 -8.20
C VAL A 87 11.87 9.83 -8.30
N ALA A 88 13.08 9.38 -8.63
CA ALA A 88 13.39 7.96 -8.71
C ALA A 88 13.19 7.24 -7.37
N ASN A 89 13.62 7.85 -6.25
CA ASN A 89 13.43 7.25 -4.93
C ASN A 89 11.95 7.17 -4.51
N ASP A 90 11.14 8.17 -4.84
CA ASP A 90 9.69 8.13 -4.57
C ASP A 90 9.04 6.97 -5.33
N LEU A 91 9.36 6.79 -6.61
CA LEU A 91 8.86 5.66 -7.41
C LEU A 91 9.32 4.31 -6.87
N LEU A 92 10.61 4.18 -6.49
CA LEU A 92 11.14 2.95 -5.90
C LEU A 92 10.50 2.62 -4.54
N SER A 93 10.23 3.64 -3.72
CA SER A 93 9.57 3.46 -2.42
C SER A 93 8.17 2.87 -2.55
N GLN A 94 7.46 3.18 -3.63
CA GLN A 94 6.17 2.56 -3.92
C GLN A 94 6.32 1.16 -4.51
N ALA A 95 7.26 0.97 -5.43
CA ALA A 95 7.50 -0.31 -6.09
C ALA A 95 7.96 -1.42 -5.14
N GLU A 96 8.56 -1.09 -3.99
CA GLU A 96 9.01 -2.10 -3.02
C GLU A 96 7.88 -2.71 -2.18
N HIS A 97 6.69 -2.09 -2.18
CA HIS A 97 5.61 -2.46 -1.28
C HIS A 97 4.93 -3.79 -1.68
N ASP A 98 4.63 -3.98 -2.97
CA ASP A 98 3.94 -5.17 -3.50
C ASP A 98 4.17 -5.29 -5.02
N GLU A 99 4.13 -6.51 -5.57
CA GLU A 99 4.28 -6.78 -7.02
C GLU A 99 3.15 -6.12 -7.85
N GLU A 100 2.01 -5.84 -7.22
CA GLU A 100 0.86 -5.16 -7.85
C GLU A 100 0.89 -3.64 -7.66
N SER A 101 1.94 -3.06 -7.07
CA SER A 101 2.04 -1.61 -6.86
C SER A 101 2.25 -0.87 -8.17
N CYS A 102 1.66 0.33 -8.29
CA CYS A 102 1.77 1.18 -9.48
C CYS A 102 2.64 2.40 -9.20
N SER A 103 3.61 2.69 -10.07
CA SER A 103 4.54 3.81 -9.92
C SER A 103 4.71 4.57 -11.23
N ILE A 104 4.15 5.78 -11.29
CA ILE A 104 4.08 6.56 -12.52
C ILE A 104 4.76 7.92 -12.35
N LEU A 105 5.60 8.30 -13.31
CA LEU A 105 6.07 9.67 -13.50
C LEU A 105 5.32 10.31 -14.67
N VAL A 106 4.83 11.53 -14.49
CA VAL A 106 4.32 12.40 -15.54
C VAL A 106 5.26 13.60 -15.63
N THR A 107 5.80 13.85 -16.83
CA THR A 107 6.71 14.99 -17.03
C THR A 107 6.61 15.56 -18.44
N THR A 108 6.93 16.84 -18.57
CA THR A 108 7.14 17.51 -19.85
C THR A 108 8.61 17.50 -20.28
N SER A 109 9.52 16.99 -19.42
CA SER A 109 10.96 17.02 -19.63
C SER A 109 11.51 15.64 -20.02
N GLU A 110 11.93 15.50 -21.28
CA GLU A 110 12.55 14.27 -21.79
C GLU A 110 13.84 13.96 -21.02
N LYS A 111 14.62 15.01 -20.70
CA LYS A 111 15.82 14.89 -19.89
C LYS A 111 15.52 14.29 -18.51
N LEU A 112 14.48 14.77 -17.83
CA LEU A 112 14.11 14.23 -16.52
C LEU A 112 13.68 12.76 -16.64
N ALA A 113 12.87 12.43 -17.65
CA ALA A 113 12.42 11.08 -17.91
C ALA A 113 13.57 10.09 -18.10
N GLU A 114 14.56 10.46 -18.92
CA GLU A 114 15.77 9.65 -19.15
C GLU A 114 16.59 9.47 -17.87
N GLU A 115 16.89 10.56 -17.16
CA GLU A 115 17.66 10.52 -15.91
C GLU A 115 16.98 9.63 -14.85
N VAL A 116 15.66 9.76 -14.68
CA VAL A 116 14.89 8.92 -13.75
C VAL A 116 14.96 7.45 -14.17
N CYS A 117 14.77 7.13 -15.46
CA CYS A 117 14.83 5.76 -15.96
C CYS A 117 16.20 5.10 -15.71
N GLU A 118 17.29 5.84 -15.94
CA GLU A 118 18.65 5.38 -15.64
C GLU A 118 18.85 5.11 -14.14
N LEU A 119 18.38 6.02 -13.29
CA LEU A 119 18.47 5.89 -11.84
C LEU A 119 17.67 4.69 -11.33
N LEU A 120 16.44 4.49 -11.80
CA LEU A 120 15.62 3.31 -11.46
C LEU A 120 16.38 2.02 -11.78
N THR A 121 16.92 1.91 -13.00
CA THR A 121 17.65 0.72 -13.48
C THR A 121 18.92 0.45 -12.66
N LYS A 122 19.59 1.51 -12.20
CA LYS A 122 20.81 1.42 -11.41
C LYS A 122 20.53 1.07 -9.95
N GLU A 123 19.64 1.80 -9.30
CA GLU A 123 19.43 1.75 -7.85
C GLU A 123 18.68 0.49 -7.42
N ILE A 124 17.73 -0.02 -8.23
CA ILE A 124 16.94 -1.23 -7.93
C ILE A 124 17.81 -2.44 -7.60
N LYS A 125 19.04 -2.50 -8.15
CA LYS A 125 20.00 -3.59 -7.93
C LYS A 125 20.49 -3.70 -6.49
N ARG A 126 20.34 -2.63 -5.69
CA ARG A 126 20.83 -2.54 -4.32
C ARG A 126 19.83 -3.05 -3.28
N PHE A 127 18.56 -3.16 -3.63
CA PHE A 127 17.49 -3.51 -2.69
C PHE A 127 17.33 -5.03 -2.57
N SER A 128 17.09 -5.52 -1.34
CA SER A 128 16.74 -6.93 -1.13
C SER A 128 15.37 -7.29 -1.72
N SER A 129 14.47 -6.31 -1.83
CA SER A 129 13.14 -6.38 -2.44
C SER A 129 13.17 -6.27 -3.96
N ARG A 130 14.34 -6.22 -4.61
CA ARG A 130 14.52 -6.04 -6.06
C ARG A 130 13.53 -6.82 -6.93
N LYS A 131 13.30 -8.10 -6.65
CA LYS A 131 12.41 -8.95 -7.47
C LYS A 131 10.95 -8.47 -7.45
N ILE A 132 10.50 -7.93 -6.32
CA ILE A 132 9.15 -7.37 -6.16
C ILE A 132 9.07 -6.07 -6.96
N MET A 133 10.06 -5.20 -6.77
CA MET A 133 10.15 -3.91 -7.45
C MET A 133 10.22 -4.06 -8.97
N GLU A 134 11.03 -4.98 -9.49
CA GLU A 134 11.16 -5.22 -10.93
C GLU A 134 9.82 -5.65 -11.53
N LYS A 135 9.07 -6.55 -10.86
CA LYS A 135 7.74 -6.96 -11.32
C LYS A 135 6.72 -5.83 -11.26
N SER A 136 6.70 -5.05 -10.19
CA SER A 136 5.82 -3.89 -10.04
C SER A 136 6.07 -2.87 -11.16
N LEU A 137 7.33 -2.52 -11.41
CA LEU A 137 7.70 -1.59 -12.47
C LEU A 137 7.45 -2.16 -13.88
N GLU A 138 7.67 -3.46 -14.10
CA GLU A 138 7.39 -4.10 -15.39
C GLU A 138 5.89 -4.11 -15.72
N LYS A 139 5.04 -4.33 -14.70
CA LYS A 139 3.60 -4.49 -14.90
C LYS A 139 2.85 -3.15 -14.87
N TYR A 140 3.25 -2.24 -14.00
CA TYR A 140 2.51 -1.02 -13.67
C TYR A 140 3.40 0.23 -13.56
N GLY A 141 4.68 0.14 -13.89
CA GLY A 141 5.58 1.28 -13.98
C GLY A 141 5.40 2.02 -15.31
N ALA A 142 5.34 3.35 -15.27
CA ALA A 142 5.28 4.15 -16.49
C ALA A 142 5.94 5.53 -16.32
N ILE A 143 6.56 6.02 -17.39
CA ILE A 143 6.91 7.43 -17.54
C ILE A 143 6.07 7.98 -18.68
N LEU A 144 5.19 8.92 -18.38
CA LEU A 144 4.26 9.55 -19.30
C LEU A 144 4.77 10.93 -19.67
N MET A 145 5.18 11.07 -20.93
CA MET A 145 5.56 12.34 -21.51
C MET A 145 4.32 13.13 -21.91
N VAL A 146 4.23 14.37 -21.44
CA VAL A 146 3.16 15.30 -21.82
C VAL A 146 3.77 16.41 -22.67
N ILE A 147 3.18 16.64 -23.85
CA ILE A 147 3.52 17.76 -24.72
C ILE A 147 2.46 18.83 -24.49
N LEU A 148 2.90 20.04 -24.10
CA LEU A 148 2.05 21.22 -23.95
C LEU A 148 1.83 21.92 -25.30
#